data_AF-A0A924NA42-F1
#
_entry.id   AF-A0A924NA42-F1
#
_cell.length_a   1.000
_cell.length_b   1.000
_cell.length_c   1.000
_cell.angle_alpha   90.00
_cell.angle_beta   90.00
_cell.angle_gamma   90.00
#
_symmetry.space_group_name_H-M   'P 1'
#
loop_
_entity.id
_entity.type
_entity.pdbx_description
1 polymer ?
#
loop_
_entity_poly.entity_id
_entity_poly.type
_entity_poly.pdbx_seq_one_letter_code
_entity_poly.pdbx_strand_id
1 'polypeptide(L)' 'MAPNEAYVVSFAKVPAGTYAYQCTPHAAMNMKGVITVQ' A
#
# COMPACT_ATOMS: atom_id res chain seq x y z
N MET A 1 -4.02 -0.13 11.87
CA MET A 1 -4.25 1.09 11.07
C MET A 1 -5.42 1.83 11.67
N ALA A 2 -5.12 2.85 12.48
CA ALA A 2 -6.12 3.82 12.88
C ALA A 2 -6.26 4.92 11.81
N PRO A 3 -7.42 5.58 11.70
CA PRO A 3 -7.56 6.75 10.86
C PRO A 3 -6.52 7.83 11.23
N ASN A 4 -5.94 8.47 10.22
CA ASN A 4 -4.97 9.56 10.36
C ASN A 4 -3.63 9.18 11.02
N GLU A 5 -3.30 7.88 11.09
CA GLU A 5 -2.01 7.42 11.60
C GLU A 5 -0.94 7.47 10.51
N ALA A 6 0.24 8.01 10.85
CA ALA A 6 1.39 8.08 9.95
C ALA A 6 2.34 6.91 10.18
N TYR A 7 2.82 6.30 9.10
CA TYR A 7 3.76 5.18 9.14
C TYR A 7 5.03 5.52 8.37
N VAL A 8 6.18 5.14 8.92
CA VAL A 8 7.45 5.13 8.18
C VAL A 8 7.63 3.73 7.60
N VAL A 9 7.73 3.63 6.28
CA VAL A 9 7.83 2.37 5.56
C VAL A 9 9.10 2.38 4.70
N SER A 10 9.86 1.28 4.75
CA SER A 10 10.99 1.05 3.85
C SER A 10 10.59 0.04 2.78
N PHE A 11 10.91 0.33 1.53
CA PHE A 11 10.69 -0.57 0.40
C PHE A 11 11.87 -1.53 0.16
N ALA A 12 12.86 -1.58 1.06
CA ALA A 12 13.96 -2.54 1.04
C ALA A 12 14.65 -2.78 -0.33
N LYS A 13 14.69 -1.75 -1.19
CA LYS A 13 15.20 -1.82 -2.58
C LYS A 13 14.50 -2.87 -3.44
N VAL A 14 13.19 -3.08 -3.25
CA VAL A 14 12.39 -3.80 -4.26
C VAL A 14 12.60 -3.17 -5.63
N PRO A 15 12.56 -3.95 -6.72
CA PRO A 15 12.74 -3.41 -8.06
C PRO A 15 11.79 -2.25 -8.36
N ALA A 16 12.22 -1.33 -9.22
CA ALA A 16 11.32 -0.33 -9.78
C ALA A 16 10.16 -1.03 -10.50
N GLY A 17 8.95 -0.51 -10.32
CA GLY A 17 7.75 -1.14 -10.85
C GLY A 17 6.48 -0.75 -10.11
N THR A 18 5.41 -1.43 -10.49
CA THR A 18 4.06 -1.19 -10.03
C THR A 18 3.58 -2.35 -9.18
N TYR A 19 3.16 -2.06 -7.94
CA TYR A 19 2.69 -3.03 -6.96
C TYR A 19 1.24 -2.75 -6.59
N ALA A 20 0.37 -3.74 -6.76
CA ALA A 20 -1.02 -3.63 -6.33
C ALA A 20 -1.11 -3.65 -4.80
N TYR A 21 -1.87 -2.71 -4.24
CA TYR A 21 -2.20 -2.63 -2.84
C TYR A 21 -3.68 -2.95 -2.62
N GLN A 22 -3.96 -3.78 -1.63
CA GLN A 22 -5.31 -4.07 -1.19
C GLN A 22 -5.40 -3.88 0.33
N CYS A 23 -6.35 -3.07 0.77
CA CYS A 23 -6.62 -2.93 2.19
C CYS A 23 -7.48 -4.10 2.65
N THR A 24 -6.87 -5.08 3.33
CA THR A 24 -7.53 -6.32 3.76
C THR A 24 -8.84 -6.10 4.53
N PRO A 25 -8.93 -5.24 5.56
CA PRO A 25 -10.19 -5.02 6.27
C PRO A 25 -11.29 -4.39 5.41
N HIS A 26 -10.93 -3.72 4.30
CA HIS A 26 -11.87 -3.06 3.38
C HIS A 26 -11.97 -3.76 2.02
N ALA A 27 -11.55 -5.02 1.94
CA ALA A 27 -11.57 -5.80 0.70
C ALA A 27 -12.98 -5.91 0.11
N ALA A 28 -13.99 -6.15 0.96
CA ALA A 28 -15.40 -6.22 0.54
C ALA A 28 -15.94 -4.88 0.02
N MET A 29 -15.30 -3.77 0.38
CA MET A 29 -15.61 -2.43 -0.11
C MET A 29 -14.77 -2.06 -1.35
N ASN A 30 -14.03 -3.01 -1.92
CA ASN A 30 -13.18 -2.83 -3.10
C ASN A 30 -12.11 -1.73 -2.93
N MET A 31 -11.61 -1.53 -1.70
CA MET A 31 -10.53 -0.59 -1.45
C MET A 31 -9.19 -1.15 -1.94
N LYS A 32 -8.69 -0.54 -3.01
CA LYS A 32 -7.44 -0.89 -3.67
C LYS A 32 -6.64 0.35 -4.04
N GLY A 33 -5.34 0.18 -4.20
CA GLY A 33 -4.42 1.22 -4.63
C GLY A 33 -3.28 0.64 -5.44
N VAL A 34 -2.43 1.53 -5.93
CA VAL A 34 -1.23 1.18 -6.68
C VAL A 34 -0.05 1.91 -6.04
N ILE A 35 1.02 1.16 -5.76
CA ILE A 35 2.28 1.68 -5.27
C ILE A 35 3.26 1.66 -6.45
N THR A 36 3.84 2.81 -6.77
CA THR A 36 4.88 2.93 -7.81
C THR A 36 6.23 3.14 -7.13
N VAL A 37 7.18 2.26 -7.42
CA VAL A 37 8.58 2.36 -7.01
C VAL A 37 9.39 2.80 -8.23
N GLN A 38 10.21 3.85 -8.10
CA GLN A 38 11.05 4.42 -9.16
C GLN A 38 12.52 4.35 -8.77
#